data_AF-A0A932QP12-F1
#
_entry.id   AF-A0A932QP12-F1
#
_cell.length_a   1.000
_cell.length_b   1.000
_cell.length_c   1.000
_cell.angle_alpha   90.00
_cell.angle_beta   90.00
_cell.angle_gamma   90.00
#
_symmetry.space_group_name_H-M   'P 1'
#
loop_
_entity.id
_entity.type
_entity.pdbx_description
1 polymer ?
#
loop_
_entity_poly.entity_id
_entity_poly.type
_entity_poly.pdbx_seq_one_letter_code
_entity_poly.pdbx_strand_id
1 'polypeptide(L)'
;MAQTFKDRLKILMKDSRPYTWSKKVGIDKGLFQYYWQKGKIPTYENLLKIQRYSGCSLDWLLTGRAVAFERIEDLPMVTEKTPKYGARNLRLADAINKLRDIYSKKSDKDVETMEYLLEAILAKKSS
;
A
#
# COMPACT_ATOMS: atom_id res chain seq x y z
N MET A 1 -5.51 16.62 -0.68
CA MET A 1 -4.22 15.93 -0.92
C MET A 1 -3.49 15.77 0.40
N ALA A 2 -2.82 14.64 0.64
CA ALA A 2 -1.98 14.46 1.83
C ALA A 2 -0.67 15.25 1.66
N GLN A 3 -0.68 16.52 2.07
CA GLN A 3 0.42 17.47 1.89
C GLN A 3 1.65 17.05 2.71
N THR A 4 1.45 16.54 3.94
CA THR A 4 2.55 16.25 4.87
C THR A 4 2.90 14.76 4.98
N PHE A 5 4.12 14.46 5.41
CA PHE A 5 4.57 13.10 5.72
C PHE A 5 3.66 12.42 6.76
N LYS A 6 3.18 13.18 7.74
CA LYS A 6 2.27 12.70 8.78
C LYS A 6 0.92 12.27 8.20
N ASP A 7 0.37 13.03 7.26
CA ASP A 7 -0.91 12.68 6.60
C ASP A 7 -0.77 11.38 5.82
N ARG A 8 0.36 11.18 5.15
CA ARG A 8 0.66 9.94 4.43
C ARG A 8 0.85 8.75 5.38
N LEU A 9 1.52 8.96 6.53
CA LEU A 9 1.55 7.93 7.58
C LEU A 9 0.15 7.58 8.08
N LYS A 10 -0.72 8.58 8.28
CA LYS A 10 -2.11 8.36 8.71
C LYS A 10 -2.87 7.49 7.70
N ILE A 11 -2.67 7.72 6.40
CA ILE A 11 -3.23 6.87 5.34
C ILE A 11 -2.73 5.42 5.46
N LEU A 12 -1.42 5.21 5.68
CA LEU A 12 -0.86 3.86 5.82
C LEU A 12 -1.34 3.13 7.08
N MET A 13 -1.66 3.88 8.13
CA MET A 13 -2.12 3.34 9.41
C MET A 13 -3.59 2.93 9.40
N LYS A 14 -4.41 3.55 8.53
CA LYS A 14 -5.88 3.39 8.52
C LYS A 14 -6.43 3.65 9.94
N ASP A 15 -7.09 2.67 10.54
CA ASP A 15 -7.70 2.76 11.88
C ASP A 15 -6.74 2.35 13.02
N SER A 16 -5.48 2.03 12.71
CA SER A 16 -4.51 1.63 13.73
C SER A 16 -4.04 2.83 14.55
N ARG A 17 -4.00 2.67 15.88
CA ARG A 17 -3.38 3.65 16.78
C ARG A 17 -1.88 3.81 16.45
N PRO A 18 -1.33 5.05 16.44
CA PRO A 18 0.04 5.31 15.99
C PRO A 18 1.12 4.45 16.62
N TYR A 19 1.12 4.33 17.94
CA TYR A 19 2.13 3.54 18.67
C TYR A 19 1.93 2.02 18.53
N THR A 20 0.70 1.57 18.32
CA THR A 20 0.42 0.16 18.03
C THR A 20 0.92 -0.20 16.64
N TRP A 21 0.74 0.70 15.67
CA TRP A 21 1.24 0.52 14.32
C TRP A 21 2.77 0.56 14.28
N SER A 22 3.43 1.50 14.98
CA SER A 22 4.90 1.57 15.02
C SER A 22 5.53 0.28 15.56
N LYS A 23 4.91 -0.35 16.57
CA LYS A 23 5.35 -1.65 17.10
C LYS A 23 5.25 -2.75 16.06
N LYS A 24 4.18 -2.79 15.25
CA LYS A 24 4.02 -3.75 14.14
C LYS A 24 5.05 -3.54 13.02
N VAL A 25 5.44 -2.29 12.78
CA VAL A 25 6.49 -1.94 11.80
C VAL A 25 7.90 -2.25 12.34
N GLY A 26 8.06 -2.38 13.66
CA GLY A 26 9.37 -2.58 14.29
C GLY A 26 10.15 -1.28 14.51
N ILE A 27 9.44 -0.19 14.80
CA ILE A 27 10.01 1.12 15.15
C ILE A 27 9.75 1.40 16.62
N ASP A 28 10.80 1.81 17.33
CA ASP A 28 10.73 2.19 18.73
C ASP A 28 9.72 3.34 18.96
N LYS A 29 9.03 3.29 20.10
CA LYS A 29 7.96 4.25 20.45
C LYS A 29 8.48 5.67 20.56
N GLY A 30 9.63 5.86 21.22
CA GLY A 30 10.24 7.17 21.41
C GLY A 30 10.67 7.75 20.07
N LEU A 31 11.29 6.94 19.23
CA LEU A 31 11.70 7.36 17.88
C LEU A 31 10.49 7.72 17.00
N PHE A 32 9.45 6.90 17.02
CA PHE A 32 8.23 7.15 16.25
C PHE A 32 7.49 8.41 16.71
N GLN A 33 7.57 8.77 18.00
CA GLN A 33 7.00 10.01 18.50
C GLN A 33 7.59 11.25 17.81
N TYR A 34 8.89 11.26 17.51
CA TYR A 34 9.51 12.35 16.75
C TYR A 34 8.96 12.48 15.33
N TYR A 35 8.68 11.36 14.68
CA TYR A 35 8.11 11.35 13.33
C TYR A 35 6.65 11.81 13.34
N TRP A 36 5.89 11.38 14.35
CA TRP A 36 4.45 11.64 14.44
C TRP A 36 4.11 13.05 14.96
N GLN A 37 4.84 13.54 15.96
CA GLN A 37 4.56 14.83 16.60
C GLN A 37 5.38 15.96 16.00
N LYS A 38 6.69 15.73 15.75
CA LYS A 38 7.59 16.79 15.28
C LYS A 38 7.74 16.81 13.75
N GLY A 39 7.11 15.88 13.04
CA GLY A 39 7.18 15.81 11.57
C GLY A 39 8.58 15.49 11.03
N LYS A 40 9.48 14.93 11.87
CA LYS A 40 10.83 14.57 11.44
C LYS A 40 10.77 13.41 10.43
N ILE A 41 11.55 13.52 9.37
CA ILE A 41 11.68 12.43 8.39
C ILE A 41 12.46 11.27 9.02
N PRO A 42 11.96 10.02 8.95
CA PRO A 42 12.68 8.86 9.46
C PRO A 42 14.00 8.62 8.75
N THR A 43 14.92 7.95 9.44
CA THR A 43 16.16 7.46 8.83
C THR A 43 15.86 6.45 7.72
N TYR A 44 16.81 6.28 6.80
CA TYR A 44 16.73 5.31 5.70
C TYR A 44 16.25 3.92 6.15
N GLU A 45 16.83 3.36 7.21
CA GLU A 45 16.42 2.04 7.73
C GLU A 45 14.96 1.99 8.17
N ASN A 46 14.46 3.04 8.83
CA ASN A 46 13.08 3.11 9.27
C ASN A 46 12.11 3.36 8.12
N LEU A 47 12.52 4.13 7.11
CA LEU A 47 11.77 4.27 5.86
C LEU A 47 11.62 2.90 5.17
N LEU A 48 12.67 2.11 5.09
CA LEU A 48 12.61 0.75 4.55
C LEU A 48 11.68 -0.16 5.37
N LYS A 49 11.68 -0.06 6.70
CA LYS A 49 10.74 -0.83 7.54
C LYS A 49 9.29 -0.47 7.22
N ILE A 50 8.98 0.83 7.11
CA ILE A 50 7.65 1.33 6.75
C ILE A 50 7.27 0.82 5.36
N GLN A 51 8.15 0.95 4.38
CA GLN A 51 7.95 0.48 3.01
C GLN A 51 7.65 -1.02 2.97
N ARG A 52 8.46 -1.84 3.65
CA ARG A 52 8.30 -3.30 3.68
C ARG A 52 6.99 -3.72 4.35
N TYR A 53 6.60 -3.06 5.44
CA TYR A 53 5.36 -3.36 6.15
C TYR A 53 4.12 -2.92 5.38
N SER A 54 4.14 -1.70 4.86
CA SER A 54 2.97 -1.09 4.22
C SER A 54 2.82 -1.45 2.74
N GLY A 55 3.92 -1.76 2.05
CA GLY A 55 3.97 -2.00 0.61
C GLY A 55 4.00 -0.73 -0.24
N CYS A 56 4.10 0.45 0.36
CA CYS A 56 4.09 1.72 -0.39
C CYS A 56 5.42 2.00 -1.10
N SER A 57 5.42 2.92 -2.07
CA SER A 57 6.66 3.48 -2.63
C SER A 57 7.29 4.48 -1.67
N LEU A 58 8.63 4.51 -1.59
CA LEU A 58 9.35 5.55 -0.85
C LEU A 58 9.18 6.93 -1.49
N ASP A 59 9.14 7.01 -2.82
CA ASP A 59 8.93 8.28 -3.53
C ASP A 59 7.56 8.87 -3.17
N TRP A 60 6.51 8.05 -3.16
CA TRP A 60 5.18 8.48 -2.70
C TRP A 60 5.20 8.86 -1.22
N LEU A 61 5.86 8.08 -0.36
CA LEU A 61 5.90 8.34 1.07
C LEU A 61 6.60 9.67 1.40
N LEU A 62 7.64 10.03 0.65
CA LEU A 62 8.41 11.26 0.88
C LEU A 62 7.83 12.47 0.14
N THR A 63 7.41 12.31 -1.12
CA THR A 63 6.99 13.42 -1.98
C THR A 63 5.48 13.61 -2.02
N GLY A 64 4.70 12.58 -1.68
CA GLY A 64 3.24 12.57 -1.82
C GLY A 64 2.74 12.51 -3.26
N ARG A 65 3.64 12.43 -4.25
CA ARG A 65 3.28 12.26 -5.65
C ARG A 65 2.87 10.81 -5.86
N ALA A 66 1.58 10.59 -6.06
CA ALA A 66 1.10 9.31 -6.57
C ALA A 66 1.31 9.30 -8.08
N VAL A 67 1.80 8.18 -8.61
CA VAL A 67 1.79 7.97 -10.05
C VAL A 67 0.37 7.53 -10.41
N ALA A 68 -0.27 8.25 -11.34
CA ALA A 68 -1.57 7.84 -11.87
C ALA A 68 -1.45 6.43 -12.45
N PHE A 69 -2.49 5.61 -12.30
CA PHE A 69 -2.46 4.22 -12.77
C PHE A 69 -2.11 4.13 -14.27
N GLU A 70 -2.64 5.06 -15.06
CA GLU A 70 -2.41 5.20 -16.50
C GLU A 70 -0.94 5.50 -16.87
N ARG A 71 -0.14 5.99 -15.91
CA ARG A 71 1.29 6.28 -16.11
C ARG A 71 2.21 5.24 -15.50
N ILE A 72 1.67 4.13 -14.98
CA ILE A 72 2.48 3.04 -14.41
C ILE A 72 3.36 2.40 -15.50
N GLU A 73 2.85 2.32 -16.74
CA GLU A 73 3.54 1.75 -17.90
C GLU A 73 4.72 2.62 -18.35
N ASP A 74 4.63 3.94 -18.12
CA ASP A 74 5.68 4.91 -18.46
C ASP A 74 6.75 5.06 -17.37
N LEU A 75 6.53 4.47 -16.19
CA LEU A 75 7.56 4.48 -15.16
C LEU A 75 8.72 3.62 -15.61
N PRO A 76 9.97 4.03 -15.35
CA PRO A 76 11.09 3.10 -15.43
C PRO A 76 10.83 2.00 -14.40
N MET A 77 10.25 0.88 -14.86
CA MET A 77 10.03 -0.27 -14.01
C MET A 77 11.39 -0.68 -13.46
N VAL A 78 11.49 -0.74 -12.14
CA VAL A 78 12.61 -1.42 -11.50
C VAL A 78 12.45 -2.89 -11.87
N THR A 79 13.10 -3.31 -12.96
CA THR A 79 13.22 -4.71 -13.35
C THR A 79 14.24 -5.38 -12.43
N GLU A 80 13.96 -5.37 -11.13
CA GLU A 80 14.67 -6.24 -10.20
C GLU A 80 14.27 -7.66 -10.56
N LYS A 81 15.18 -8.40 -11.20
CA LYS A 81 15.02 -9.83 -11.50
C LYS A 81 14.71 -10.66 -10.24
N THR A 82 15.06 -10.12 -9.07
CA THR A 82 14.77 -10.67 -7.74
C THR A 82 14.29 -9.52 -6.84
N PRO A 83 12.98 -9.29 -6.71
CA PRO A 83 12.44 -8.23 -5.87
C PRO A 83 12.84 -8.47 -4.41
N LYS A 84 13.79 -7.67 -3.90
CA LYS A 84 14.35 -7.85 -2.54
C LYS A 84 13.37 -7.36 -1.46
N TYR A 85 12.37 -6.57 -1.85
CA TYR A 85 11.36 -5.97 -0.98
C TYR A 85 9.94 -6.20 -1.50
N GLY A 86 8.98 -6.26 -0.58
CA GLY A 86 7.56 -6.27 -0.95
C GLY A 86 6.96 -7.66 -1.09
N ALA A 87 7.25 -8.61 -0.19
CA ALA A 87 6.55 -9.90 -0.14
C ALA A 87 5.01 -9.75 -0.21
N ARG A 88 4.46 -8.69 0.37
CA ARG A 88 3.04 -8.33 0.23
C ARG A 88 2.67 -7.88 -1.20
N ASN A 89 3.51 -7.08 -1.86
CA ASN A 89 3.30 -6.62 -3.22
C ASN A 89 3.42 -7.78 -4.22
N LEU A 90 4.36 -8.70 -4.01
CA LEU A 90 4.49 -9.92 -4.80
C LEU A 90 3.28 -10.83 -4.63
N ARG A 91 2.83 -11.05 -3.38
CA ARG A 91 1.59 -11.80 -3.12
C ARG A 91 0.36 -11.15 -3.76
N LEU A 92 0.29 -9.81 -3.75
CA LEU A 92 -0.79 -9.07 -4.38
C LEU A 92 -0.75 -9.21 -5.91
N ALA A 93 0.44 -9.08 -6.52
CA ALA A 93 0.63 -9.26 -7.95
C ALA A 93 0.28 -10.69 -8.40
N ASP A 94 0.71 -11.71 -7.66
CA ASP A 94 0.33 -13.11 -7.91
C ASP A 94 -1.18 -13.33 -7.76
N ALA A 95 -1.80 -12.74 -6.74
CA ALA A 95 -3.24 -12.83 -6.55
C ALA A 95 -4.01 -12.15 -7.69
N ILE A 96 -3.55 -10.99 -8.16
CA ILE A 96 -4.13 -10.28 -9.32
C ILE A 96 -4.00 -11.13 -10.58
N ASN A 97 -2.82 -11.71 -10.85
CA ASN A 97 -2.62 -12.57 -12.02
C ASN A 97 -3.51 -13.82 -11.98
N LYS A 98 -3.64 -14.46 -10.80
CA LYS A 98 -4.57 -15.58 -10.61
C LYS A 98 -6.02 -15.17 -10.81
N LEU A 99 -6.44 -14.02 -10.29
CA LEU A 99 -7.77 -13.49 -10.52
C LEU A 99 -8.00 -13.24 -12.01
N ARG A 100 -7.04 -12.60 -12.71
CA ARG A 100 -7.11 -12.36 -14.15
C ARG A 100 -7.31 -13.65 -14.95
N ASP A 101 -6.56 -14.70 -14.61
CA ASP A 101 -6.69 -16.01 -15.25
C ASP A 101 -8.05 -16.66 -14.97
N ILE A 102 -8.55 -16.57 -13.74
CA ILE A 102 -9.90 -17.07 -13.37
C ILE A 102 -11.00 -16.31 -14.12
N TYR A 103 -10.91 -14.98 -14.18
CA TYR A 103 -11.90 -14.15 -14.88
C TYR A 103 -11.87 -14.36 -16.40
N SER A 104 -10.70 -14.59 -17.00
CA SER A 104 -10.59 -14.90 -18.44
C SER A 104 -11.21 -16.24 -18.85
N LYS A 105 -11.49 -17.13 -17.89
CA LYS A 105 -12.06 -18.47 -18.12
C LYS A 105 -13.55 -18.55 -17.81
N LYS A 106 -14.14 -17.48 -17.27
CA LYS A 106 -15.56 -17.40 -16.91
C LYS A 106 -16.36 -16.74 -18.04
N SER A 107 -17.61 -17.17 -18.23
CA SER A 107 -18.49 -16.51 -19.21
C SER A 107 -18.88 -15.13 -18.73
N ASP A 108 -19.18 -14.19 -19.63
CA ASP A 108 -19.46 -12.79 -19.29
C ASP A 108 -20.53 -12.63 -18.19
N LYS A 109 -21.56 -13.50 -18.18
CA LYS A 109 -22.60 -13.54 -17.13
C LYS A 109 -22.04 -13.83 -15.73
N ASP A 110 -21.04 -14.70 -15.64
CA ASP A 110 -20.39 -15.01 -14.37
C ASP A 110 -19.52 -13.85 -13.88
N VAL A 111 -18.96 -13.06 -14.80
CA VAL A 111 -18.16 -11.88 -14.47
C VAL A 111 -19.07 -10.79 -13.93
N GLU A 112 -20.17 -10.46 -14.61
CA GLU A 112 -21.16 -9.48 -14.16
C GLU A 112 -21.74 -9.83 -12.78
N THR A 113 -22.05 -11.11 -12.55
CA THR A 113 -22.58 -11.56 -11.26
C THR A 113 -21.56 -11.35 -10.13
N MET A 114 -20.27 -11.57 -10.41
CA MET A 114 -19.20 -11.36 -9.44
C MET A 114 -18.94 -9.87 -9.18
N GLU A 115 -19.02 -9.02 -10.19
CA GLU A 115 -18.95 -7.56 -10.03
C GLU A 115 -20.06 -7.05 -9.11
N TYR A 116 -21.30 -7.48 -9.36
CA TYR A 116 -22.45 -7.14 -8.51
C TYR A 116 -22.25 -7.57 -7.05
N LEU A 117 -21.74 -8.79 -6.81
CA LEU A 117 -21.45 -9.27 -5.46
C LEU A 117 -20.33 -8.48 -4.77
N LEU A 118 -19.30 -8.08 -5.50
CA LEU A 118 -18.20 -7.27 -4.98
C LEU A 118 -18.67 -5.88 -4.56
N GLU A 119 -19.50 -5.24 -5.39
CA GLU A 119 -20.11 -3.95 -5.06
C GLU A 119 -20.97 -4.05 -3.79
N ALA A 120 -21.78 -5.10 -3.67
CA ALA A 120 -22.60 -5.32 -2.48
C ALA A 120 -21.76 -5.53 -1.21
N ILE A 121 -20.63 -6.24 -1.31
CA ILE A 121 -19.70 -6.44 -0.19
C ILE A 121 -18.99 -5.13 0.19
N LEU A 122 -18.56 -4.35 -0.79
CA LEU A 122 -17.91 -3.06 -0.56
C LEU A 122 -18.86 -2.06 0.10
N ALA A 123 -20.10 -1.98 -0.36
CA ALA A 123 -21.15 -1.15 0.22
C ALA A 123 -21.41 -1.51 1.69
N LYS A 124 -21.45 -2.80 2.04
CA LYS A 124 -21.62 -3.27 3.43
C LYS A 124 -20.45 -2.96 4.35
N LYS A 125 -19.26 -2.71 3.82
CA LYS A 125 -18.05 -2.44 4.61
C LYS A 125 -17.85 -0.95 4.90
N SER A 126 -18.63 -0.09 4.24
CA SER A 126 -18.65 1.36 4.41
C SER A 126 -19.77 1.87 5.33
N SER A 127 -20.59 0.97 5.88
CA SER A 127 -21.53 1.20 6.99
C SER A 127 -20.96 0.66 8.29
#